data_AF-A0A966FTK6-F1
#
_entry.id   AF-A0A966FTK6-F1
#
_cell.length_a   1.000
_cell.length_b   1.000
_cell.length_c   1.000
_cell.angle_alpha   90.00
_cell.angle_beta   90.00
_cell.angle_gamma   90.00
#
_symmetry.space_group_name_H-M   'P 1'
#
loop_
_entity.id
_entity.type
_entity.pdbx_description
1 polymer ?
#
loop_
_entity_poly.entity_id
_entity_poly.type
_entity_poly.pdbx_seq_one_letter_code
_entity_poly.pdbx_strand_id
1 'polypeptide(L)'
;MADKELTYEVVDPQAKGFEAVQRAFANQVAYCRDNNAPITAAICQALHDLLESERGGAVMLRVRKWAGAPLADALPLRLAGGLHALHLAGEDNGLSAIYLNQRVSNPNELVADAIERHEAFLMPWLDGPPQTNEAGRSWAYAAAMLWLASKGLPAKFALNEIGSSAGINLMMRRYFFDLGGVTAGPQ
;
A
#
# COMPACT_ATOMS: atom_id res chain seq x y z
N MET A 1 12.59 21.11 15.39
CA MET A 1 11.26 20.98 16.01
C MET A 1 11.09 19.52 16.34
N ALA A 2 10.61 19.18 17.54
CA ALA A 2 10.36 17.78 17.88
C ALA A 2 9.35 17.21 16.87
N ASP A 3 9.75 16.17 16.14
CA ASP A 3 8.89 15.46 15.21
C ASP A 3 7.75 14.87 16.04
N LYS A 4 6.59 15.53 16.00
CA LYS A 4 5.46 15.16 16.84
C LYS A 4 4.90 13.89 16.22
N GLU A 5 5.18 12.76 16.87
CA GLU A 5 4.79 11.44 16.39
C GLU A 5 3.30 11.44 16.03
N LEU A 6 3.01 11.18 14.75
CA LEU A 6 1.64 11.14 14.25
C LEU A 6 0.90 9.99 14.92
N THR A 7 -0.10 10.33 15.72
CA THR A 7 -0.97 9.37 16.41
C THR A 7 -2.29 9.19 15.66
N TYR A 8 -2.84 7.99 15.71
CA TYR A 8 -4.15 7.71 15.14
C TYR A 8 -5.25 8.47 15.89
N GLU A 9 -6.13 9.13 15.16
CA GLU A 9 -7.29 9.82 15.72
C GLU A 9 -8.58 9.34 15.06
N VAL A 10 -9.58 8.98 15.88
CA VAL A 10 -10.91 8.63 15.39
C VAL A 10 -11.58 9.89 14.85
N VAL A 11 -11.93 9.88 13.58
CA VAL A 11 -12.60 11.00 12.89
C VAL A 11 -13.79 10.49 12.08
N ASP A 12 -14.67 11.40 11.69
CA ASP A 12 -15.77 11.09 10.77
C ASP A 12 -15.21 10.55 9.44
N PRO A 13 -15.51 9.29 9.05
CA PRO A 13 -15.04 8.72 7.80
C PRO A 13 -15.51 9.46 6.55
N GLN A 14 -16.59 10.25 6.67
CA GLN A 14 -17.18 11.04 5.57
C GLN A 14 -16.69 12.50 5.55
N ALA A 15 -15.82 12.90 6.48
CA ALA A 15 -15.23 14.23 6.50
C ALA A 15 -14.54 14.55 5.16
N LYS A 16 -14.63 15.81 4.72
CA LYS A 16 -14.07 16.30 3.46
C LYS A 16 -13.25 17.56 3.67
N GLY A 17 -12.51 17.96 2.64
CA GLY A 17 -11.67 19.16 2.66
C GLY A 17 -10.24 18.86 3.10
N PHE A 18 -9.40 19.89 3.04
CA PHE A 18 -7.96 19.73 3.22
C PHE A 18 -7.56 19.19 4.60
N GLU A 19 -8.20 19.65 5.68
CA GLU A 19 -7.97 19.10 7.02
C GLU A 19 -8.28 17.60 7.11
N ALA A 20 -9.34 17.15 6.44
CA ALA A 20 -9.67 15.73 6.35
C ALA A 20 -8.62 14.95 5.55
N VAL A 21 -8.03 15.56 4.51
CA VAL A 21 -6.91 14.97 3.75
C VAL A 21 -5.70 14.81 4.66
N GLN A 22 -5.26 15.88 5.32
CA GLN A 22 -4.13 15.83 6.26
C GLN A 22 -4.33 14.75 7.33
N ARG A 23 -5.53 14.72 7.92
CA ARG A 23 -5.89 13.72 8.92
C ARG A 23 -5.86 12.30 8.37
N ALA A 24 -6.38 12.06 7.16
CA ALA A 24 -6.36 10.72 6.55
C ALA A 24 -4.92 10.23 6.33
N PHE A 25 -4.02 11.09 5.85
CA PHE A 25 -2.60 10.74 5.71
C PHE A 25 -1.93 10.51 7.06
N ALA A 26 -2.17 11.36 8.06
CA ALA A 26 -1.62 11.20 9.40
C ALA A 26 -2.09 9.89 10.07
N ASN A 27 -3.38 9.58 9.98
CA ASN A 27 -3.94 8.33 10.49
C ASN A 27 -3.35 7.12 9.77
N GLN A 28 -3.11 7.19 8.46
CA GLN A 28 -2.49 6.10 7.73
C GLN A 28 -1.04 5.85 8.17
N VAL A 29 -0.26 6.91 8.44
CA VAL A 29 1.10 6.79 8.98
C VAL A 29 1.06 6.06 10.33
N ALA A 30 0.23 6.52 11.26
CA ALA A 30 0.08 5.91 12.58
C ALA A 30 -0.32 4.43 12.46
N TYR A 31 -1.35 4.14 11.65
CA TYR A 31 -1.82 2.78 11.41
C TYR A 31 -0.72 1.87 10.87
N CYS A 32 0.09 2.33 9.91
CA CYS A 32 1.20 1.55 9.39
C CYS A 32 2.29 1.29 10.43
N ARG A 33 2.59 2.26 11.31
CA ARG A 33 3.55 2.06 12.42
C ARG A 33 3.03 1.02 13.42
N ASP A 34 1.78 1.13 13.84
CA ASP A 34 1.14 0.21 14.80
C ASP A 34 1.07 -1.23 14.28
N ASN A 35 0.97 -1.40 12.95
CA ASN A 35 0.94 -2.71 12.28
C ASN A 35 2.31 -3.16 11.76
N ASN A 36 3.41 -2.55 12.22
CA ASN A 36 4.79 -2.91 11.88
C ASN A 36 5.07 -2.94 10.36
N ALA A 37 4.55 -1.94 9.64
CA ALA A 37 4.73 -1.75 8.19
C ALA A 37 5.62 -0.52 7.91
N PRO A 38 6.93 -0.58 8.21
CA PRO A 38 7.81 0.60 8.23
C PRO A 38 7.98 1.27 6.86
N ILE A 39 8.05 0.50 5.78
CA ILE A 39 8.21 1.03 4.42
C ILE A 39 6.97 1.82 4.01
N THR A 40 5.78 1.25 4.19
CA THR A 40 4.52 1.93 3.87
C THR A 40 4.30 3.16 4.78
N ALA A 41 4.70 3.08 6.06
CA ALA A 41 4.69 4.24 6.95
C ALA A 41 5.59 5.37 6.44
N ALA A 42 6.80 5.05 5.95
CA ALA A 42 7.73 6.04 5.38
C ALA A 42 7.18 6.69 4.10
N ILE A 43 6.57 5.92 3.21
CA ILE A 43 5.89 6.45 2.00
C ILE A 43 4.73 7.36 2.39
N CYS A 44 3.86 6.92 3.32
CA CYS A 44 2.72 7.73 3.76
C CYS A 44 3.17 9.01 4.49
N GLN A 45 4.27 8.95 5.25
CA GLN A 45 4.86 10.13 5.91
C GLN A 45 5.40 11.12 4.87
N ALA A 46 6.17 10.63 3.89
CA ALA A 46 6.66 11.46 2.80
C ALA A 46 5.51 12.15 2.05
N LEU A 47 4.43 11.43 1.76
CA LEU A 47 3.24 12.01 1.12
C LEU A 47 2.50 13.01 2.02
N HIS A 48 2.40 12.73 3.32
CA HIS A 48 1.83 13.65 4.31
C HIS A 48 2.60 14.98 4.33
N ASP A 49 3.93 14.92 4.35
CA ASP A 49 4.79 16.10 4.42
C ASP A 49 4.70 16.95 3.13
N LEU A 50 4.38 16.32 2.00
CA LEU A 50 4.14 17.03 0.74
C LEU A 50 2.80 17.80 0.69
N LEU A 51 1.85 17.53 1.59
CA LEU A 51 0.54 18.19 1.59
C LEU A 51 0.64 19.71 1.82
N GLU A 52 1.62 20.15 2.61
CA GLU A 52 1.87 21.57 2.92
C GLU A 52 2.91 22.22 1.98
N SER A 53 3.37 21.48 0.97
CA SER A 53 4.35 21.95 0.00
C SER A 53 3.73 22.20 -1.38
N GLU A 54 4.44 22.94 -2.23
CA GLU A 54 4.08 23.12 -3.64
C GLU A 54 4.57 21.96 -4.54
N ARG A 55 5.33 21.01 -3.99
CA ARG A 55 5.89 19.86 -4.72
C ARG A 55 4.83 18.80 -5.04
N GLY A 56 5.19 17.86 -5.92
CA GLY A 56 4.39 16.69 -6.29
C GLY A 56 3.40 16.92 -7.44
N GLY A 57 3.58 18.01 -8.19
CA GLY A 57 2.86 18.26 -9.45
C GLY A 57 1.33 18.25 -9.36
N ALA A 58 0.68 17.90 -10.48
CA ALA A 58 -0.77 17.83 -10.59
C ALA A 58 -1.38 16.69 -9.75
N VAL A 59 -0.62 15.61 -9.51
CA VAL A 59 -1.06 14.50 -8.65
C VAL A 59 -1.26 14.99 -7.22
N MET A 60 -0.26 15.63 -6.61
CA MET A 60 -0.42 16.16 -5.25
C MET A 60 -1.39 17.34 -5.20
N LEU A 61 -1.49 18.15 -6.27
CA LEU A 61 -2.55 19.16 -6.37
C LEU A 61 -3.95 18.53 -6.29
N ARG A 62 -4.18 17.40 -6.97
CA ARG A 62 -5.44 16.65 -6.91
C ARG A 62 -5.67 16.03 -5.53
N VAL A 63 -4.63 15.52 -4.88
CA VAL A 63 -4.71 15.02 -3.48
C VAL A 63 -5.11 16.14 -2.52
N ARG A 64 -4.47 17.30 -2.60
CA ARG A 64 -4.78 18.48 -1.77
C ARG A 64 -6.22 18.96 -1.98
N LYS A 65 -6.74 18.86 -3.21
CA LYS A 65 -8.10 19.27 -3.60
C LYS A 65 -9.08 18.09 -3.71
N TRP A 66 -8.86 17.01 -2.95
CA TRP A 66 -9.69 15.81 -3.04
C TRP A 66 -11.17 16.13 -2.78
N ALA A 67 -12.04 15.80 -3.73
CA ALA A 67 -13.47 16.10 -3.64
C ALA A 67 -14.28 15.09 -2.80
N GLY A 68 -13.72 13.88 -2.62
CA GLY A 68 -14.33 12.80 -1.85
C GLY A 68 -14.03 12.89 -0.35
N ALA A 69 -14.26 11.79 0.34
CA ALA A 69 -13.96 11.65 1.76
C ALA A 69 -12.66 10.84 1.91
N PRO A 70 -11.50 11.47 2.13
CA PRO A 70 -10.19 10.85 1.95
C PRO A 70 -9.96 9.61 2.84
N LEU A 71 -10.57 9.55 4.03
CA LEU A 71 -10.51 8.37 4.88
C LEU A 71 -11.31 7.20 4.30
N ALA A 72 -12.59 7.41 3.99
CA ALA A 72 -13.44 6.37 3.38
C ALA A 72 -12.93 5.94 1.99
N ASP A 73 -12.32 6.86 1.25
CA ASP A 73 -11.74 6.61 -0.07
C ASP A 73 -10.38 5.88 -0.01
N ALA A 74 -9.80 5.72 1.18
CA ALA A 74 -8.44 5.23 1.39
C ALA A 74 -7.40 5.99 0.53
N LEU A 75 -7.54 7.32 0.45
CA LEU A 75 -6.75 8.18 -0.44
C LEU A 75 -5.23 7.99 -0.29
N PRO A 76 -4.65 7.92 0.92
CA PRO A 76 -3.21 7.69 1.07
C PRO A 76 -2.74 6.39 0.41
N LEU A 77 -3.54 5.33 0.52
CA LEU A 77 -3.22 4.00 -0.01
C LEU A 77 -3.35 3.92 -1.54
N ARG A 78 -4.20 4.74 -2.16
CA ARG A 78 -4.27 4.85 -3.64
C ARG A 78 -2.92 5.26 -4.21
N LEU A 79 -2.33 6.31 -3.65
CA LEU A 79 -1.05 6.85 -4.12
C LEU A 79 0.13 5.95 -3.70
N ALA A 80 0.11 5.42 -2.47
CA ALA A 80 1.12 4.45 -2.04
C ALA A 80 1.14 3.19 -2.93
N GLY A 81 -0.03 2.73 -3.39
CA GLY A 81 -0.14 1.63 -4.35
C GLY A 81 0.50 1.94 -5.71
N GLY A 82 0.27 3.14 -6.24
CA GLY A 82 0.89 3.58 -7.49
C GLY A 82 2.41 3.72 -7.40
N LEU A 83 2.92 4.28 -6.30
CA LEU A 83 4.37 4.38 -6.04
C LEU A 83 5.01 3.00 -5.91
N HIS A 84 4.31 2.04 -5.29
CA HIS A 84 4.80 0.67 -5.18
C HIS A 84 4.83 -0.02 -6.56
N ALA A 85 3.82 0.24 -7.40
CA ALA A 85 3.81 -0.27 -8.77
C ALA A 85 4.99 0.25 -9.61
N LEU A 86 5.38 1.53 -9.45
CA LEU A 86 6.59 2.07 -10.08
C LEU A 86 7.86 1.36 -9.61
N HIS A 87 7.97 1.09 -8.31
CA HIS A 87 9.09 0.34 -7.76
C HIS A 87 9.17 -1.08 -8.33
N LEU A 88 8.05 -1.80 -8.38
CA LEU A 88 7.99 -3.16 -8.94
C LEU A 88 8.33 -3.19 -10.43
N ALA A 89 8.01 -2.14 -11.17
CA ALA A 89 8.35 -1.99 -12.58
C ALA A 89 9.84 -1.61 -12.81
N GLY A 90 10.56 -1.21 -11.75
CA GLY A 90 11.95 -0.73 -11.88
C GLY A 90 12.07 0.63 -12.55
N GLU A 91 10.99 1.41 -12.58
CA GLU A 91 10.90 2.67 -13.32
C GLU A 91 11.47 3.87 -12.53
N ASP A 92 11.70 3.70 -11.23
CA ASP A 92 12.26 4.76 -10.37
C ASP A 92 13.29 4.23 -9.35
N ASN A 93 14.56 4.56 -9.60
CA ASN A 93 15.67 4.19 -8.70
C ASN A 93 15.64 4.95 -7.37
N GLY A 94 15.11 6.18 -7.35
CA GLY A 94 15.00 7.00 -6.14
C GLY A 94 14.00 6.41 -5.15
N LEU A 95 12.82 6.01 -5.63
CA LEU A 95 11.81 5.30 -4.82
C LEU A 95 12.34 3.97 -4.29
N SER A 96 13.13 3.26 -5.10
CA SER A 96 13.65 1.94 -4.74
C SER A 96 14.50 1.97 -3.46
N ALA A 97 15.22 3.05 -3.17
CA ALA A 97 15.95 3.19 -1.90
C ALA A 97 15.02 3.12 -0.67
N ILE A 98 13.83 3.75 -0.75
CA ILE A 98 12.84 3.72 0.33
C ILE A 98 12.23 2.32 0.45
N TYR A 99 11.84 1.70 -0.67
CA TYR A 99 11.25 0.36 -0.68
C TYR A 99 12.21 -0.76 -0.25
N LEU A 100 13.52 -0.56 -0.45
CA LEU A 100 14.57 -1.45 0.05
C LEU A 100 14.96 -1.15 1.51
N ASN A 101 14.21 -0.29 2.20
CA ASN A 101 14.44 0.11 3.59
C ASN A 101 15.85 0.68 3.82
N GLN A 102 16.39 1.38 2.83
CA GLN A 102 17.68 2.07 2.94
C GLN A 102 17.49 3.43 3.61
N ARG A 103 18.55 3.94 4.23
CA ARG A 103 18.51 5.26 4.87
C ARG A 103 18.50 6.36 3.81
N VAL A 104 17.47 7.20 3.84
CA VAL A 104 17.29 8.33 2.93
C VAL A 104 17.22 9.63 3.74
N SER A 105 17.90 10.68 3.29
CA SER A 105 17.94 11.97 4.00
C SER A 105 16.68 12.80 3.84
N ASN A 106 16.10 12.84 2.63
CA ASN A 106 14.91 13.64 2.29
C ASN A 106 13.88 12.78 1.54
N PRO A 107 13.17 11.87 2.23
CA PRO A 107 12.24 10.94 1.58
C PRO A 107 11.08 11.64 0.87
N ASN A 108 10.59 12.76 1.41
CA ASN A 108 9.55 13.58 0.79
C ASN A 108 10.00 14.17 -0.56
N GLU A 109 11.25 14.66 -0.67
CA GLU A 109 11.77 15.17 -1.95
C GLU A 109 11.93 14.06 -2.99
N LEU A 110 12.43 12.87 -2.61
CA LEU A 110 12.50 11.73 -3.53
C LEU A 110 11.12 11.29 -4.01
N VAL A 111 10.14 11.26 -3.11
CA VAL A 111 8.76 10.93 -3.46
C VAL A 111 8.16 12.00 -4.37
N ALA A 112 8.40 13.29 -4.12
CA ALA A 112 7.97 14.36 -5.01
C ALA A 112 8.59 14.24 -6.40
N ASP A 113 9.91 14.03 -6.50
CA ASP A 113 10.61 13.86 -7.76
C ASP A 113 10.05 12.68 -8.56
N ALA A 114 9.70 11.58 -7.89
CA ALA A 114 9.08 10.43 -8.54
C ALA A 114 7.65 10.72 -8.99
N ILE A 115 6.85 11.41 -8.16
CA ILE A 115 5.49 11.81 -8.53
C ILE A 115 5.50 12.71 -9.76
N GLU A 116 6.38 13.69 -9.80
CA GLU A 116 6.50 14.67 -10.89
C GLU A 116 6.99 14.01 -12.19
N ARG A 117 7.95 13.07 -12.11
CA ARG A 117 8.44 12.33 -13.28
C ARG A 117 7.40 11.36 -13.86
N HIS A 118 6.57 10.76 -13.00
CA HIS A 118 5.63 9.71 -13.39
C HIS A 118 4.16 10.14 -13.25
N GLU A 119 3.89 11.44 -13.39
CA GLU A 119 2.58 12.03 -13.13
C GLU A 119 1.45 11.36 -13.94
N ALA A 120 1.66 11.17 -15.24
CA ALA A 120 0.70 10.53 -16.13
C ALA A 120 0.39 9.08 -15.75
N PHE A 121 1.38 8.36 -15.20
CA PHE A 121 1.20 6.99 -14.72
C PHE A 121 0.43 6.95 -13.38
N LEU A 122 0.70 7.91 -12.49
CA LEU A 122 0.12 7.95 -11.14
C LEU A 122 -1.29 8.54 -11.10
N MET A 123 -1.64 9.44 -12.02
CA MET A 123 -2.96 10.08 -12.03
C MET A 123 -4.14 9.09 -12.03
N PRO A 124 -4.14 8.01 -12.85
CA PRO A 124 -5.22 7.03 -12.85
C PRO A 124 -5.36 6.23 -11.54
N TRP A 125 -4.29 6.11 -10.74
CA TRP A 125 -4.37 5.41 -9.44
C TRP A 125 -5.29 6.11 -8.46
N LEU A 126 -5.54 7.40 -8.65
CA LEU A 126 -6.49 8.15 -7.84
C LEU A 126 -7.96 7.82 -8.21
N ASP A 127 -8.24 7.23 -9.38
CA ASP A 127 -9.62 7.03 -9.84
C ASP A 127 -10.31 5.81 -9.21
N GLY A 128 -9.55 4.82 -8.74
CA GLY A 128 -10.06 3.57 -8.18
C GLY A 128 -9.69 3.38 -6.70
N PRO A 129 -10.41 2.49 -5.98
CA PRO A 129 -9.97 2.06 -4.65
C PRO A 129 -8.61 1.32 -4.75
N PRO A 130 -7.77 1.36 -3.71
CA PRO A 130 -6.52 0.61 -3.70
C PRO A 130 -6.79 -0.90 -3.75
N GLN A 131 -5.81 -1.68 -4.23
CA GLN A 131 -5.86 -3.14 -4.11
C GLN A 131 -5.74 -3.54 -2.65
N THR A 132 -6.80 -4.14 -2.10
CA THR A 132 -6.85 -4.61 -0.71
C THR A 132 -6.32 -6.03 -0.54
N ASN A 133 -6.09 -6.75 -1.64
CA ASN A 133 -5.52 -8.09 -1.65
C ASN A 133 -4.00 -8.03 -1.83
N GLU A 134 -3.30 -8.88 -1.08
CA GLU A 134 -1.86 -9.05 -1.16
C GLU A 134 -1.56 -10.56 -1.23
N ALA A 135 -0.43 -10.93 -1.84
CA ALA A 135 -0.14 -12.33 -2.16
C ALA A 135 0.04 -13.21 -0.92
N GLY A 136 0.64 -12.67 0.14
CA GLY A 136 0.88 -13.33 1.41
C GLY A 136 -0.39 -13.87 2.05
N ARG A 137 -1.54 -13.19 1.97
CA ARG A 137 -2.84 -13.63 2.51
C ARG A 137 -3.29 -14.99 2.02
N SER A 138 -2.77 -15.45 0.88
CA SER A 138 -3.00 -16.80 0.41
C SER A 138 -2.36 -17.89 1.28
N TRP A 139 -1.51 -17.53 2.26
CA TRP A 139 -0.89 -18.43 3.23
C TRP A 139 -1.94 -19.28 3.96
N ALA A 140 -3.08 -18.68 4.34
CA ALA A 140 -4.13 -19.36 5.08
C ALA A 140 -4.79 -20.46 4.22
N TYR A 141 -4.96 -20.20 2.93
CA TYR A 141 -5.45 -21.20 1.98
C TYR A 141 -4.44 -22.35 1.82
N ALA A 142 -3.15 -22.02 1.66
CA ALA A 142 -2.09 -23.02 1.57
C ALA A 142 -2.05 -23.92 2.82
N ALA A 143 -2.06 -23.32 4.01
CA ALA A 143 -2.09 -24.03 5.28
C ALA A 143 -3.32 -24.95 5.41
N ALA A 144 -4.52 -24.44 5.10
CA ALA A 144 -5.74 -25.22 5.17
C ALA A 144 -5.75 -26.40 4.19
N MET A 145 -5.30 -26.21 2.95
CA MET A 145 -5.24 -27.26 1.93
C MET A 145 -4.23 -28.35 2.31
N LEU A 146 -3.06 -27.98 2.82
CA LEU A 146 -2.06 -28.94 3.33
C LEU A 146 -2.62 -29.74 4.52
N TRP A 147 -3.30 -29.06 5.44
CA TRP A 147 -3.96 -29.71 6.56
C TRP A 147 -5.03 -30.70 6.10
N LEU A 148 -5.92 -30.32 5.18
CA LEU A 148 -6.95 -31.21 4.63
C LEU A 148 -6.35 -32.44 3.95
N ALA A 149 -5.29 -32.26 3.15
CA ALA A 149 -4.56 -33.37 2.53
C ALA A 149 -3.98 -34.32 3.59
N SER A 150 -3.43 -33.79 4.69
CA SER A 150 -2.94 -34.60 5.82
C SER A 150 -4.03 -35.41 6.53
N LYS A 151 -5.30 -35.01 6.38
CA LYS A 151 -6.48 -35.74 6.90
C LYS A 151 -6.99 -36.81 5.94
N GLY A 152 -6.30 -37.05 4.81
CA GLY A 152 -6.64 -38.07 3.83
C GLY A 152 -7.57 -37.59 2.71
N LEU A 153 -7.83 -36.28 2.60
CA LEU A 153 -8.55 -35.73 1.45
C LEU A 153 -7.65 -35.64 0.21
N PRO A 154 -8.23 -35.64 -1.01
CA PRO A 154 -7.45 -35.44 -2.23
C PRO A 154 -6.68 -34.12 -2.21
N ALA A 155 -5.39 -34.16 -2.54
CA ALA A 155 -4.51 -32.99 -2.59
C ALA A 155 -4.73 -32.12 -3.86
N LYS A 156 -5.96 -32.10 -4.40
CA LYS A 156 -6.33 -31.33 -5.58
C LYS A 156 -7.54 -30.46 -5.25
N PHE A 157 -7.29 -29.17 -5.12
CA PHE A 157 -8.30 -28.18 -4.76
C PHE A 157 -8.61 -27.26 -5.94
N ALA A 158 -9.86 -26.85 -6.07
CA ALA A 158 -10.28 -25.76 -6.95
C ALA A 158 -10.63 -24.56 -6.07
N LEU A 159 -9.83 -23.50 -6.14
CA LEU A 159 -10.09 -22.27 -5.39
C LEU A 159 -11.00 -21.36 -6.22
N ASN A 160 -12.20 -21.12 -5.69
CA ASN A 160 -13.18 -20.21 -6.28
C ASN A 160 -13.49 -19.12 -5.26
N GLU A 161 -13.03 -17.89 -5.50
CA GLU A 161 -13.22 -16.73 -4.62
C GLU A 161 -14.03 -15.67 -5.36
N ILE A 162 -15.16 -15.27 -4.78
CA ILE A 162 -15.99 -14.18 -5.31
C ILE A 162 -15.37 -12.86 -4.84
N GLY A 163 -15.15 -11.91 -5.78
CA GLY A 163 -14.57 -10.60 -5.44
C GLY A 163 -13.07 -10.65 -5.13
N SER A 164 -12.32 -11.53 -5.81
CA SER A 164 -10.92 -11.85 -5.49
C SER A 164 -9.87 -10.74 -5.75
N SER A 165 -10.26 -9.47 -5.84
CA SER A 165 -9.45 -8.26 -6.12
C SER A 165 -8.19 -8.54 -6.95
N ALA A 166 -8.37 -8.51 -8.29
CA ALA A 166 -7.38 -8.92 -9.29
C ALA A 166 -6.97 -10.42 -9.28
N GLY A 167 -7.65 -11.26 -8.49
CA GLY A 167 -7.38 -12.69 -8.43
C GLY A 167 -6.08 -13.04 -7.72
N ILE A 168 -5.51 -12.13 -6.92
CA ILE A 168 -4.18 -12.30 -6.31
C ILE A 168 -4.08 -13.59 -5.49
N ASN A 169 -5.09 -13.93 -4.68
CA ASN A 169 -5.08 -15.19 -3.93
C ASN A 169 -5.35 -16.42 -4.81
N LEU A 170 -6.05 -16.25 -5.93
CA LEU A 170 -6.31 -17.32 -6.92
C LEU A 170 -5.02 -17.71 -7.67
N MET A 171 -4.02 -16.84 -7.67
CA MET A 171 -2.72 -17.10 -8.28
C MET A 171 -1.77 -17.89 -7.36
N MET A 172 -2.22 -18.39 -6.20
CA MET A 172 -1.36 -19.08 -5.22
C MET A 172 -0.49 -20.21 -5.77
N ARG A 173 -0.89 -20.83 -6.90
CA ARG A 173 -0.06 -21.81 -7.63
C ARG A 173 1.29 -21.26 -8.11
N ARG A 174 1.46 -19.93 -8.12
CA ARG A 174 2.67 -19.21 -8.54
C ARG A 174 3.56 -18.81 -7.36
N TYR A 175 3.10 -19.01 -6.12
CA TYR A 175 3.79 -18.50 -4.94
C TYR A 175 4.49 -19.62 -4.20
N PHE A 176 5.70 -19.32 -3.71
CA PHE A 176 6.38 -20.11 -2.71
C PHE A 176 5.86 -19.71 -1.31
N PHE A 177 5.56 -20.70 -0.48
CA PHE A 177 5.15 -20.51 0.90
C PHE A 177 6.18 -21.10 1.84
N ASP A 178 6.59 -20.32 2.83
CA ASP A 178 7.18 -20.80 4.08
C ASP A 178 6.19 -20.54 5.22
N LEU A 179 5.57 -21.61 5.71
CA LEU A 179 4.52 -21.57 6.72
C LEU A 179 5.09 -21.91 8.12
N GLY A 180 6.27 -21.39 8.44
CA GLY A 180 6.98 -21.68 9.69
C GLY A 180 7.78 -22.98 9.61
N GLY A 181 8.50 -23.18 8.51
CA GLY A 181 9.31 -24.38 8.23
C GLY A 181 8.58 -25.46 7.42
N VAL A 182 7.27 -25.30 7.19
CA VAL A 182 6.52 -26.12 6.23
C VAL A 182 6.48 -25.38 4.90
N THR A 183 7.22 -25.88 3.92
CA THR A 183 7.38 -25.23 2.62
C THR A 183 6.52 -25.86 1.53
N ALA A 184 5.94 -25.06 0.64
CA ALA A 184 5.17 -25.53 -0.52
C ALA A 184 5.18 -24.53 -1.68
N GLY A 185 4.94 -25.02 -2.90
CA GLY A 185 4.83 -24.19 -4.11
C GLY A 185 6.03 -24.28 -5.06
N PRO A 186 5.97 -23.61 -6.21
CA PRO A 186 7.09 -23.51 -7.15
C PRO A 186 8.26 -22.69 -6.57
N GLN A 187 9.48 -22.98 -7.03
CA GLN A 187 10.67 -22.16 -6.78
C GLN A 187 10.69 -20.91 -7.68
#